data_AF-A0A9P7D5A2-F1
#
_entry.id   AF-A0A9P7D5A2-F1
#
_cell.length_a   1.000
_cell.length_b   1.000
_cell.length_c   1.000
_cell.angle_alpha   90.00
_cell.angle_beta   90.00
_cell.angle_gamma   90.00
#
_symmetry.space_group_name_H-M   'P 1'
#
loop_
_entity.id
_entity.type
_entity.pdbx_description
1 polymer ?
#
loop_
_entity_poly.entity_id
_entity_poly.type
_entity_poly.pdbx_seq_one_letter_code
_entity_poly.pdbx_strand_id
1 'polypeptide(L)'
;MPQKPPLEIHPGNFSLNVSGVAGFFGGDEAISAIQTIHHYKARKFLGWYNSPGSWAVGKNFGKLAKSDLWDGLFPGPDEEPAKFFELDGKQGPKYIASRSGTILEHTGHLAYLIMQMSKGELGRKVEEGRITKRNKITIIKTQRVFDPLKPPDREILPCSRIQTFVAVLPIAVSFTTCTLCGCTYDWFCFSMILLGIVSSGIFSVVMGSARLKLEGVNSASPAPPGDGMLMDGDNTVLLLGKEKDVATITRGRFILEYDRWPIIDEYNAIGLTSLLLVIQLLAQLLLIPQGTLFGQIMFLVSFAASWAYNLYLSAINSEDIQEQLIREELHLKEEHMRTYIFRTRTSAAVFACLMLQPVDVEGKYVAADKWEGLGFKPEIIIQNFMPNDTQVWGTWRKKVLEVMKTRDGSKDTCDGLLKMSSEEETKFGEDGQKLLKLLLEDARIAYHLAMEENLKGWLKEK
;
A
#
# COMPACT_ATOMS: atom_id res chain seq x y z
N MET A 1 22.02 -21.87 79.97
CA MET A 1 21.35 -21.49 78.71
C MET A 1 22.37 -21.59 77.60
N PRO A 2 22.19 -22.47 76.60
CA PRO A 2 23.13 -22.60 75.50
C PRO A 2 23.02 -21.40 74.55
N GLN A 3 24.18 -20.82 74.20
CA GLN A 3 24.30 -19.76 73.21
C GLN A 3 23.87 -20.28 71.83
N LYS A 4 22.92 -19.59 71.22
CA LYS A 4 22.52 -19.79 69.83
C LYS A 4 23.70 -19.38 68.93
N PRO A 5 24.18 -20.21 67.99
CA PRO A 5 25.18 -19.77 67.03
C PRO A 5 24.59 -18.64 66.15
N PRO A 6 25.41 -17.68 65.70
CA PRO A 6 24.96 -16.64 64.80
C PRO A 6 24.50 -17.29 63.49
N LEU A 7 23.37 -16.82 62.98
CA LEU A 7 22.84 -17.19 61.67
C LEU A 7 23.80 -16.62 60.61
N GLU A 8 24.68 -17.47 60.07
CA GLU A 8 25.47 -17.13 58.89
C GLU A 8 24.51 -17.01 57.70
N ILE A 9 24.21 -15.78 57.30
CA ILE A 9 23.57 -15.52 56.01
C ILE A 9 24.66 -15.74 54.97
N HIS A 10 24.70 -16.93 54.38
CA HIS A 10 25.46 -17.14 53.15
C HIS A 10 25.01 -16.09 52.13
N PRO A 11 25.91 -15.29 51.54
CA PRO A 11 25.55 -14.43 50.42
C PRO A 11 25.27 -15.36 49.24
N GLY A 12 24.01 -15.78 49.12
CA GLY A 12 23.55 -16.52 47.95
C GLY A 12 23.79 -15.65 46.73
N ASN A 13 24.56 -16.15 45.76
CA ASN A 13 24.74 -15.52 44.46
C ASN A 13 23.36 -15.34 43.82
N PHE A 14 22.79 -14.14 43.97
CA PHE A 14 21.53 -13.79 43.34
C PHE A 14 21.77 -13.66 41.84
N SER A 15 21.32 -14.67 41.09
CA SER A 15 21.29 -14.66 39.62
C SER A 15 19.86 -14.34 39.20
N LEU A 16 19.69 -13.29 38.39
CA LEU A 16 18.39 -12.95 37.83
C LEU A 16 18.09 -14.03 36.77
N ASN A 17 16.99 -14.78 36.92
CA ASN A 17 16.61 -15.78 35.93
C ASN A 17 15.99 -15.09 34.69
N VAL A 18 16.82 -14.34 33.95
CA VAL A 18 16.45 -13.49 32.81
C VAL A 18 16.13 -14.31 31.56
N SER A 19 16.64 -15.54 31.50
CA SER A 19 16.59 -16.40 30.31
C SER A 19 15.16 -16.57 29.78
N GLY A 20 14.19 -16.82 30.66
CA GLY A 20 12.78 -16.99 30.26
C GLY A 20 12.14 -15.75 29.61
N VAL A 21 12.58 -14.54 29.97
CA VAL A 21 12.02 -13.27 29.45
C VAL A 21 12.67 -12.88 28.12
N ALA A 22 13.96 -13.18 27.93
CA ALA A 22 14.70 -12.74 26.74
C ALA A 22 14.23 -13.43 25.43
N GLY A 23 13.88 -14.71 25.47
CA GLY A 23 13.59 -15.48 24.25
C GLY A 23 12.21 -15.28 23.63
N PHE A 24 11.22 -14.95 24.45
CA PHE A 24 9.81 -14.93 24.05
C PHE A 24 9.18 -13.55 24.09
N PHE A 25 9.86 -12.57 24.71
CA PHE A 25 9.37 -11.20 24.79
C PHE A 25 9.77 -10.42 23.54
N GLY A 26 8.87 -9.58 23.04
CA GLY A 26 9.14 -8.72 21.88
C GLY A 26 9.10 -9.41 20.52
N GLY A 27 8.57 -10.64 20.43
CA GLY A 27 8.60 -11.45 19.21
C GLY A 27 7.77 -10.86 18.07
N ASP A 28 6.53 -10.45 18.36
CA ASP A 28 5.62 -9.87 17.37
C ASP A 28 6.13 -8.50 16.90
N GLU A 29 6.63 -7.69 17.83
CA GLU A 29 7.24 -6.40 17.54
C GLU A 29 8.50 -6.56 16.68
N ALA A 30 9.32 -7.58 16.95
CA ALA A 30 10.51 -7.87 16.14
C ALA A 30 10.12 -8.34 14.74
N ILE A 31 9.09 -9.19 14.59
CA ILE A 31 8.58 -9.61 13.27
C ILE A 31 8.08 -8.39 12.50
N SER A 32 7.24 -7.57 13.10
CA SER A 32 6.71 -6.34 12.50
C SER A 32 7.83 -5.37 12.13
N ALA A 33 8.84 -5.20 12.99
CA ALA A 33 10.00 -4.38 12.69
C ALA A 33 10.82 -4.91 11.50
N ILE A 34 10.96 -6.23 11.34
CA ILE A 34 11.63 -6.84 10.18
C ILE A 34 10.78 -6.72 8.92
N GLN A 35 9.45 -6.75 9.00
CA GLN A 35 8.59 -6.53 7.83
C GLN A 35 8.87 -5.16 7.16
N THR A 36 9.26 -4.15 7.94
CA THR A 36 9.66 -2.84 7.42
C THR A 36 11.02 -2.79 6.74
N ILE A 37 11.78 -3.89 6.67
CA ILE A 37 13.18 -3.88 6.20
C ILE A 37 13.33 -3.44 4.75
N HIS A 38 12.33 -3.72 3.91
CA HIS A 38 12.30 -3.33 2.51
C HIS A 38 11.73 -1.93 2.27
N HIS A 39 11.18 -1.29 3.31
CA HIS A 39 10.71 0.08 3.20
C HIS A 39 11.85 1.08 3.13
N TYR A 40 13.08 0.76 3.58
CA TYR A 40 14.19 1.73 3.56
C TYR A 40 15.54 1.07 3.30
N LYS A 41 16.32 1.57 2.33
CA LYS A 41 17.61 0.94 1.92
C LYS A 41 18.64 0.86 3.04
N ALA A 42 18.69 1.84 3.94
CA ALA A 42 19.64 1.84 5.04
C ALA A 42 19.32 0.75 6.09
N ARG A 43 18.05 0.32 6.18
CA ARG A 43 17.59 -0.57 7.27
C ARG A 43 18.33 -1.89 7.31
N LYS A 44 18.69 -2.45 6.15
CA LYS A 44 19.50 -3.69 6.06
C LYS A 44 20.84 -3.62 6.79
N PHE A 45 21.42 -2.42 6.93
CA PHE A 45 22.69 -2.20 7.64
C PHE A 45 22.51 -1.72 9.08
N LEU A 46 21.28 -1.57 9.56
CA LEU A 46 20.98 -0.99 10.88
C LEU A 46 20.55 -2.05 11.90
N GLY A 47 20.73 -3.34 11.60
CA GLY A 47 20.37 -4.46 12.47
C GLY A 47 21.43 -4.89 13.48
N TRP A 48 22.54 -4.16 13.62
CA TRP A 48 23.69 -4.53 14.45
C TRP A 48 23.47 -4.21 15.94
N TYR A 49 22.43 -4.79 16.53
CA TYR A 49 22.11 -4.64 17.94
C TYR A 49 21.60 -5.97 18.51
N ASN A 50 21.63 -6.10 19.84
CA ASN A 50 21.19 -7.32 20.52
C ASN A 50 19.66 -7.35 20.61
N SER A 51 18.99 -7.85 19.56
CA SER A 51 17.53 -7.80 19.46
C SER A 51 16.85 -8.89 20.32
N PRO A 52 15.75 -8.57 21.02
CA PRO A 52 14.83 -9.58 21.51
C PRO A 52 14.05 -10.24 20.36
N GLY A 53 13.36 -11.35 20.65
CA GLY A 53 12.46 -12.01 19.71
C GLY A 53 13.14 -12.86 18.63
N SER A 54 14.45 -13.13 18.74
CA SER A 54 15.23 -13.89 17.73
C SER A 54 14.60 -15.22 17.33
N TRP A 55 13.96 -15.93 18.26
CA TRP A 55 13.26 -17.18 17.94
C TRP A 55 12.02 -16.98 17.08
N ALA A 56 11.17 -15.99 17.43
CA ALA A 56 9.98 -15.68 16.66
C ALA A 56 10.35 -15.24 15.25
N VAL A 57 11.35 -14.36 15.13
CA VAL A 57 11.90 -13.91 13.85
C VAL A 57 12.49 -15.08 13.05
N GLY A 58 13.42 -15.85 13.63
CA GLY A 58 14.07 -16.97 12.95
C GLY A 58 13.07 -18.02 12.50
N LYS A 59 12.10 -18.40 13.35
CA LYS A 59 11.06 -19.37 12.97
C LYS A 59 10.12 -18.83 11.89
N ASN A 60 9.79 -17.54 11.93
CA ASN A 60 8.87 -16.96 10.96
C ASN A 60 9.53 -16.81 9.59
N PHE A 61 10.65 -16.11 9.51
CA PHE A 61 11.35 -15.83 8.25
C PHE A 61 12.13 -17.04 7.72
N GLY A 62 12.46 -18.02 8.56
CA GLY A 62 13.05 -19.29 8.13
C GLY A 62 12.19 -20.07 7.14
N LYS A 63 10.86 -19.86 7.16
CA LYS A 63 9.91 -20.45 6.19
C LYS A 63 10.12 -19.95 4.76
N LEU A 64 10.76 -18.79 4.59
CA LEU A 64 11.06 -18.27 3.26
C LEU A 64 12.19 -19.06 2.58
N ALA A 65 12.96 -19.85 3.32
CA ALA A 65 14.06 -20.65 2.80
C ALA A 65 13.53 -21.88 2.05
N LYS A 66 13.14 -21.71 0.79
CA LYS A 66 12.49 -22.73 -0.07
C LYS A 66 13.35 -23.99 -0.29
N SER A 67 13.30 -24.96 0.61
CA SER A 67 13.88 -26.30 0.42
C SER A 67 13.38 -27.31 1.46
N ASP A 68 13.33 -28.59 1.09
CA ASP A 68 12.91 -29.69 1.97
C ASP A 68 13.63 -29.73 3.34
N LEU A 69 14.91 -29.33 3.38
CA LEU A 69 15.69 -29.28 4.62
C LEU A 69 15.13 -28.22 5.58
N TRP A 70 14.87 -27.03 5.05
CA TRP A 70 14.34 -25.91 5.82
C TRP A 70 12.86 -26.11 6.15
N ASP A 71 12.08 -26.73 5.27
CA ASP A 71 10.68 -27.07 5.52
C ASP A 71 10.52 -28.01 6.73
N GLY A 72 11.50 -28.90 6.93
CA GLY A 72 11.57 -29.75 8.13
C GLY A 72 11.88 -28.98 9.41
N LEU A 73 12.68 -27.91 9.34
CA LEU A 73 13.08 -27.10 10.50
C LEU A 73 12.10 -25.95 10.81
N PHE A 74 11.51 -25.38 9.75
CA PHE A 74 10.62 -24.23 9.76
C PHE A 74 9.37 -24.51 8.90
N PRO A 75 8.47 -25.39 9.37
CA PRO A 75 7.29 -25.75 8.59
C PRO A 75 6.34 -24.56 8.40
N GLY A 76 5.81 -24.41 7.20
CA GLY A 76 4.85 -23.37 6.84
C GLY A 76 4.45 -23.43 5.36
N PRO A 77 3.44 -22.65 4.96
CA PRO A 77 3.11 -22.50 3.55
C PRO A 77 4.21 -21.74 2.80
N ASP A 78 4.48 -22.14 1.57
CA ASP A 78 5.35 -21.41 0.65
C ASP A 78 4.67 -20.12 0.18
N GLU A 79 4.86 -19.05 0.94
CA GLU A 79 4.35 -17.73 0.60
C GLU A 79 5.34 -16.95 -0.27
N GLU A 80 4.82 -16.13 -1.19
CA GLU A 80 5.64 -15.21 -1.96
C GLU A 80 6.24 -14.15 -1.01
N PRO A 81 7.56 -13.86 -1.08
CA PRO A 81 8.19 -12.96 -0.13
C PRO A 81 7.52 -11.58 -0.03
N ALA A 82 7.06 -10.99 -1.14
CA ALA A 82 6.36 -9.70 -1.08
C ALA A 82 5.06 -9.74 -0.26
N LYS A 83 4.30 -10.85 -0.31
CA LYS A 83 3.11 -11.05 0.53
C LYS A 83 3.48 -11.31 1.98
N PHE A 84 4.54 -12.09 2.21
CA PHE A 84 5.05 -12.37 3.55
C PHE A 84 5.50 -11.10 4.29
N PHE A 85 6.08 -10.16 3.56
CA PHE A 85 6.49 -8.84 4.04
C PHE A 85 5.35 -7.81 4.07
N GLU A 86 4.11 -8.21 3.75
CA GLU A 86 2.94 -7.32 3.68
C GLU A 86 3.11 -6.14 2.71
N LEU A 87 3.98 -6.31 1.70
CA LEU A 87 4.16 -5.37 0.59
C LEU A 87 3.14 -5.61 -0.52
N ASP A 88 2.44 -6.75 -0.48
CA ASP A 88 1.44 -7.15 -1.46
C ASP A 88 0.39 -8.07 -0.79
N GLY A 89 -0.69 -8.40 -1.51
CA GLY A 89 -1.69 -9.37 -1.10
C GLY A 89 -3.02 -8.76 -0.67
N LYS A 90 -3.12 -7.43 -0.56
CA LYS A 90 -4.42 -6.78 -0.33
C LYS A 90 -5.26 -6.74 -1.60
N GLN A 91 -6.54 -6.98 -1.43
CA GLN A 91 -7.50 -6.97 -2.53
C GLN A 91 -7.95 -5.53 -2.83
N GLY A 92 -7.81 -5.13 -4.08
CA GLY A 92 -8.24 -3.83 -4.57
C GLY A 92 -9.73 -3.79 -4.95
N PRO A 93 -10.26 -2.57 -5.16
CA PRO A 93 -11.66 -2.33 -5.49
C PRO A 93 -12.06 -2.85 -6.88
N LYS A 94 -13.36 -2.84 -7.16
CA LYS A 94 -13.91 -3.20 -8.47
C LYS A 94 -13.40 -2.23 -9.54
N TYR A 95 -12.91 -2.75 -10.66
CA TYR A 95 -12.53 -1.98 -11.84
C TYR A 95 -13.49 -2.20 -13.00
N ILE A 96 -13.85 -1.12 -13.68
CA ILE A 96 -14.73 -1.13 -14.85
C ILE A 96 -14.08 -0.32 -15.95
N ALA A 97 -13.66 -1.00 -17.02
CA ALA A 97 -13.11 -0.36 -18.20
C ALA A 97 -14.19 0.36 -19.01
N SER A 98 -13.87 1.55 -19.51
CA SER A 98 -14.80 2.35 -20.31
C SER A 98 -14.99 1.82 -21.73
N ARG A 99 -13.98 1.13 -22.30
CA ARG A 99 -13.94 0.76 -23.73
C ARG A 99 -13.71 -0.73 -24.00
N SER A 100 -12.93 -1.43 -23.17
CA SER A 100 -12.64 -2.85 -23.41
C SER A 100 -13.75 -3.79 -22.92
N GLY A 101 -14.75 -3.27 -22.20
CA GLY A 101 -15.80 -4.08 -21.56
C GLY A 101 -15.29 -4.92 -20.39
N THR A 102 -14.02 -4.79 -20.00
CA THR A 102 -13.42 -5.51 -18.88
C THR A 102 -14.04 -5.04 -17.57
N ILE A 103 -14.54 -6.00 -16.78
CA ILE A 103 -14.97 -5.79 -15.41
C ILE A 103 -14.13 -6.72 -14.54
N LEU A 104 -13.38 -6.14 -13.61
CA LEU A 104 -12.66 -6.90 -12.58
C LEU A 104 -13.40 -6.66 -11.28
N GLU A 105 -14.05 -7.69 -10.74
CA GLU A 105 -14.73 -7.58 -9.45
C GLU A 105 -13.76 -7.20 -8.32
N HIS A 106 -12.50 -7.66 -8.45
CA HIS A 106 -11.42 -7.35 -7.55
C HIS A 106 -10.14 -7.05 -8.33
N THR A 107 -9.43 -6.01 -7.89
CA THR A 107 -8.12 -5.63 -8.45
C THR A 107 -6.98 -6.02 -7.50
N GLY A 108 -5.74 -5.82 -7.93
CA GLY A 108 -4.53 -6.08 -7.15
C GLY A 108 -4.24 -5.02 -6.08
N HIS A 109 -3.14 -5.21 -5.36
CA HIS A 109 -2.74 -4.38 -4.24
C HIS A 109 -2.41 -2.92 -4.64
N LEU A 110 -1.88 -2.68 -5.83
CA LEU A 110 -1.61 -1.31 -6.30
C LEU A 110 -2.89 -0.49 -6.41
N ALA A 111 -3.97 -1.09 -6.93
CA ALA A 111 -5.26 -0.43 -7.01
C ALA A 111 -5.89 -0.21 -5.62
N TYR A 112 -5.62 -1.10 -4.65
CA TYR A 112 -5.95 -0.86 -3.25
C TYR A 112 -5.23 0.40 -2.73
N LEU A 113 -3.92 0.50 -2.90
CA LEU A 113 -3.12 1.63 -2.42
C LEU A 113 -3.55 2.94 -3.09
N ILE A 114 -3.77 2.95 -4.41
CA ILE A 114 -4.29 4.13 -5.12
C ILE A 114 -5.67 4.56 -4.59
N MET A 115 -6.53 3.61 -4.22
CA MET A 115 -7.82 3.93 -3.63
C MET A 115 -7.67 4.54 -2.23
N GLN A 116 -6.75 4.04 -1.40
CA GLN A 116 -6.48 4.62 -0.08
C GLN A 116 -5.88 6.03 -0.17
N MET A 117 -4.89 6.22 -1.05
CA MET A 117 -4.35 7.55 -1.38
C MET A 117 -5.47 8.52 -1.78
N SER A 118 -6.35 8.07 -2.68
CA SER A 118 -7.51 8.84 -3.12
C SER A 118 -8.44 9.21 -1.97
N LYS A 119 -8.61 8.37 -0.93
CA LYS A 119 -9.42 8.70 0.25
C LYS A 119 -8.77 9.76 1.14
N GLY A 120 -7.45 9.79 1.24
CA GLY A 120 -6.69 10.80 1.99
C GLY A 120 -6.67 12.19 1.34
N GLU A 121 -6.74 12.26 0.01
CA GLU A 121 -6.59 13.53 -0.72
C GLU A 121 -7.68 14.58 -0.43
N LEU A 122 -7.29 15.85 -0.32
CA LEU A 122 -8.24 16.95 -0.16
C LEU A 122 -8.91 17.26 -1.50
N GLY A 123 -10.25 17.17 -1.54
CA GLY A 123 -11.02 17.39 -2.77
C GLY A 123 -11.64 18.78 -2.89
N ARG A 124 -11.70 19.30 -4.12
CA ARG A 124 -12.51 20.49 -4.45
C ARG A 124 -13.98 20.15 -4.22
N LYS A 125 -14.61 20.83 -3.26
CA LYS A 125 -16.04 20.68 -2.99
C LYS A 125 -16.84 21.35 -4.09
N VAL A 126 -17.80 20.63 -4.66
CA VAL A 126 -18.80 21.21 -5.56
C VAL A 126 -19.90 21.79 -4.68
N GLU A 127 -19.96 23.13 -4.59
CA GLU A 127 -20.86 23.81 -3.64
C GLU A 127 -22.31 23.90 -4.12
N GLU A 128 -22.53 23.78 -5.43
CA GLU A 128 -23.84 23.90 -6.07
C GLU A 128 -24.67 22.62 -5.98
N GLY A 129 -26.01 22.77 -6.04
CA GLY A 129 -26.97 21.66 -6.07
C GLY A 129 -27.39 21.13 -4.70
N ARG A 130 -28.26 20.13 -4.70
CA ARG A 130 -28.78 19.50 -3.46
C ARG A 130 -27.74 18.57 -2.82
N ILE A 131 -27.92 18.26 -1.53
CA ILE A 131 -27.12 17.24 -0.83
C ILE A 131 -27.96 15.99 -0.64
N THR A 132 -27.46 14.85 -1.12
CA THR A 132 -27.99 13.54 -0.73
C THR A 132 -26.92 12.76 0.01
N LYS A 133 -25.93 12.25 -0.72
CA LYS A 133 -24.78 11.54 -0.19
C LYS A 133 -23.54 12.03 -0.94
N ARG A 134 -22.51 12.42 -0.19
CA ARG A 134 -21.26 12.93 -0.77
C ARG A 134 -20.54 11.80 -1.50
N ASN A 135 -20.15 12.05 -2.74
CA ASN A 135 -19.41 11.10 -3.57
C ASN A 135 -18.09 11.75 -3.97
N LYS A 136 -16.98 11.05 -3.73
CA LYS A 136 -15.64 11.53 -4.02
C LYS A 136 -15.19 10.92 -5.34
N ILE A 137 -14.87 11.77 -6.31
CA ILE A 137 -14.27 11.34 -7.58
C ILE A 137 -12.86 11.88 -7.66
N THR A 138 -11.91 10.97 -7.78
CA THR A 138 -10.51 11.29 -8.00
C THR A 138 -10.14 10.90 -9.42
N ILE A 139 -9.59 11.83 -10.18
CA ILE A 139 -9.14 11.56 -11.55
C ILE A 139 -7.63 11.43 -11.51
N ILE A 140 -7.13 10.31 -12.00
CA ILE A 140 -5.70 10.00 -12.08
C ILE A 140 -5.35 9.78 -13.54
N LYS A 141 -4.46 10.62 -14.04
CA LYS A 141 -3.88 10.49 -15.37
C LYS A 141 -2.58 9.71 -15.27
N THR A 142 -2.55 8.49 -15.79
CA THR A 142 -1.33 7.69 -15.83
C THR A 142 -0.45 8.24 -16.96
N GLN A 143 0.73 8.77 -16.62
CA GLN A 143 1.75 9.04 -17.64
C GLN A 143 2.40 7.72 -18.09
N ARG A 144 3.31 7.75 -19.07
CA ARG A 144 4.10 6.57 -19.50
C ARG A 144 4.90 6.05 -18.30
N VAL A 145 4.28 5.24 -17.45
CA VAL A 145 4.88 4.67 -16.24
C VAL A 145 5.99 3.71 -16.65
N PHE A 146 5.80 3.01 -17.77
CA PHE A 146 6.74 1.99 -18.24
C PHE A 146 7.27 2.31 -19.64
N ASP A 147 8.44 2.95 -19.70
CA ASP A 147 9.19 3.12 -20.95
C ASP A 147 9.64 1.74 -21.48
N PRO A 148 9.24 1.31 -22.70
CA PRO A 148 9.64 0.01 -23.26
C PRO A 148 11.15 -0.17 -23.44
N LEU A 149 11.93 0.92 -23.35
CA LEU A 149 13.39 0.89 -23.47
C LEU A 149 14.12 0.68 -22.12
N LYS A 150 13.40 0.67 -20.99
CA LYS A 150 13.97 0.38 -19.67
C LYS A 150 13.23 -0.82 -19.06
N PRO A 151 13.92 -1.90 -18.68
CA PRO A 151 13.28 -2.96 -17.90
C PRO A 151 12.67 -2.35 -16.63
N PRO A 152 11.58 -2.92 -16.10
CA PRO A 152 10.87 -2.45 -14.90
C PRO A 152 11.68 -2.68 -13.60
N ASP A 153 12.99 -2.53 -13.67
CA ASP A 153 13.94 -2.72 -12.58
C ASP A 153 14.34 -1.36 -12.01
N ARG A 154 13.38 -0.62 -11.43
CA ARG A 154 13.73 0.55 -10.62
C ARG A 154 13.74 0.13 -9.16
N GLU A 155 14.94 0.12 -8.57
CA GLU A 155 15.10 0.03 -7.12
C GLU A 155 14.41 1.24 -6.49
N ILE A 156 13.28 1.01 -5.82
CA ILE A 156 12.58 2.08 -5.15
C ILE A 156 13.30 2.37 -3.83
N LEU A 157 13.61 3.65 -3.57
CA LEU A 157 14.57 4.09 -2.56
C LEU A 157 13.95 5.05 -1.55
N PRO A 158 13.26 4.58 -0.51
CA PRO A 158 12.82 5.48 0.54
C PRO A 158 13.99 5.68 1.53
N CYS A 159 14.34 6.93 1.78
CA CYS A 159 15.39 7.28 2.74
C CYS A 159 14.89 8.34 3.71
N SER A 160 14.54 7.93 4.94
CA SER A 160 14.28 8.86 6.03
C SER A 160 15.53 9.02 6.90
N ARG A 161 16.10 10.23 6.94
CA ARG A 161 17.29 10.55 7.76
C ARG A 161 17.04 10.36 9.26
N ILE A 162 15.82 10.68 9.72
CA ILE A 162 15.43 10.60 11.14
C ILE A 162 15.50 9.16 11.63
N GLN A 163 14.99 8.21 10.83
CA GLN A 163 15.00 6.79 11.20
C GLN A 163 16.41 6.21 11.31
N THR A 164 17.31 6.64 10.42
CA THR A 164 18.74 6.28 10.51
C THR A 164 19.34 6.76 11.83
N PHE A 165 19.02 7.98 12.28
CA PHE A 165 19.49 8.49 13.58
C PHE A 165 18.92 7.70 14.76
N VAL A 166 17.62 7.40 14.75
CA VAL A 166 16.99 6.61 15.82
C VAL A 166 17.59 5.19 15.91
N ALA A 167 17.96 4.60 14.77
CA ALA A 167 18.60 3.29 14.73
C ALA A 167 20.01 3.22 15.34
N VAL A 168 20.72 4.36 15.44
CA VAL A 168 22.06 4.40 16.06
C VAL A 168 21.97 4.15 17.57
N LEU A 169 20.87 4.52 18.22
CA LEU A 169 20.68 4.39 19.66
C LEU A 169 20.81 2.92 20.15
N PRO A 170 20.01 1.95 19.67
CA PRO A 170 20.12 0.56 20.13
C PRO A 170 21.46 -0.08 19.77
N ILE A 171 22.08 0.32 18.65
CA ILE A 171 23.42 -0.13 18.25
C ILE A 171 24.45 0.36 19.29
N ALA A 172 24.47 1.66 19.57
CA ALA A 172 25.38 2.25 20.55
C ALA A 172 25.21 1.60 21.93
N VAL A 173 23.97 1.45 22.41
CA VAL A 173 23.69 0.79 23.70
C VAL A 173 24.18 -0.66 23.71
N SER A 174 23.95 -1.42 22.63
CA SER A 174 24.40 -2.81 22.53
C SER A 174 25.93 -2.93 22.56
N PHE A 175 26.64 -2.08 21.82
CA PHE A 175 28.11 -2.07 21.84
C PHE A 175 28.66 -1.59 23.19
N THR A 176 28.08 -0.55 23.79
CA THR A 176 28.52 -0.06 25.12
C THR A 176 28.32 -1.12 26.20
N THR A 177 27.15 -1.75 26.27
CA THR A 177 26.87 -2.83 27.23
C THR A 177 27.79 -4.04 27.00
N CYS A 178 28.05 -4.40 25.75
CA CYS A 178 29.03 -5.42 25.38
C CYS A 178 30.43 -5.06 25.92
N THR A 179 30.96 -3.88 25.58
CA THR A 179 32.27 -3.43 26.05
C THR A 179 32.39 -3.39 27.57
N LEU A 180 31.36 -2.90 28.27
CA LEU A 180 31.35 -2.86 29.73
C LEU A 180 31.45 -4.27 30.35
N CYS A 181 30.72 -5.26 29.82
CA CYS A 181 30.84 -6.65 30.26
C CYS A 181 32.27 -7.20 30.08
N GLY A 182 32.90 -6.89 28.95
CA GLY A 182 34.30 -7.28 28.69
C GLY A 182 35.28 -6.62 29.67
N CYS A 183 35.10 -5.33 29.97
CA CYS A 183 35.92 -4.61 30.94
C CYS A 183 35.76 -5.12 32.38
N THR A 184 34.59 -5.65 32.73
CA THR A 184 34.34 -6.27 34.03
C THR A 184 34.67 -7.76 34.07
N TYR A 185 35.34 -8.30 33.05
CA TYR A 185 35.70 -9.72 32.92
C TYR A 185 34.51 -10.69 32.90
N ASP A 186 33.31 -10.21 32.55
CA ASP A 186 32.11 -11.04 32.35
C ASP A 186 32.04 -11.53 30.91
N TRP A 187 32.89 -12.52 30.61
CA TRP A 187 33.07 -13.06 29.26
C TRP A 187 31.83 -13.79 28.73
N PHE A 188 30.99 -14.35 29.61
CA PHE A 188 29.75 -14.99 29.21
C PHE A 188 28.77 -13.95 28.67
N CYS A 189 28.48 -12.90 29.43
CA CYS A 189 27.58 -11.84 28.97
C CYS A 189 28.17 -11.06 27.78
N PHE A 190 29.48 -10.77 27.78
CA PHE A 190 30.17 -10.18 26.63
C PHE A 190 29.93 -10.98 25.34
N SER A 191 30.25 -12.28 25.36
CA SER A 191 30.16 -13.13 24.17
C SER A 191 28.73 -13.26 23.68
N MET A 192 27.77 -13.32 24.59
CA MET A 192 26.35 -13.48 24.26
C MET A 192 25.70 -12.21 23.70
N ILE A 193 26.08 -11.04 24.21
CA ILE A 193 25.66 -9.75 23.62
C ILE A 193 26.29 -9.59 22.24
N LEU A 194 27.59 -9.89 22.09
CA LEU A 194 28.29 -9.82 20.81
C LEU A 194 27.67 -10.77 19.78
N LEU A 195 27.37 -12.01 20.18
CA LEU A 195 26.68 -12.99 19.32
C LEU A 195 25.32 -12.45 18.87
N GLY A 196 24.54 -11.83 19.77
CA GLY A 196 23.26 -11.20 19.42
C GLY A 196 23.41 -10.07 18.40
N ILE A 197 24.40 -9.19 18.57
CA ILE A 197 24.72 -8.11 17.63
C ILE A 197 25.06 -8.67 16.25
N VAL A 198 25.94 -9.67 16.20
CA VAL A 198 26.42 -10.26 14.94
C VAL A 198 25.29 -11.03 14.24
N SER A 199 24.56 -11.88 14.95
CA SER A 199 23.47 -12.67 14.38
C SER A 199 22.35 -11.77 13.83
N SER A 200 21.94 -10.75 14.58
CA SER A 200 20.90 -9.79 14.15
C SER A 200 21.36 -8.95 12.97
N GLY A 201 22.63 -8.54 12.96
CA GLY A 201 23.23 -7.78 11.88
C GLY A 201 23.32 -8.55 10.58
N ILE A 202 23.84 -9.79 10.63
CA ILE A 202 23.92 -10.67 9.45
C ILE A 202 22.52 -10.99 8.92
N PHE A 203 21.58 -11.35 9.81
CA PHE A 203 20.20 -11.61 9.42
C PHE A 203 19.58 -10.39 8.72
N SER A 204 19.75 -9.19 9.26
CA SER A 204 19.21 -7.96 8.66
C SER A 204 19.82 -7.66 7.28
N VAL A 205 21.12 -7.92 7.10
CA VAL A 205 21.78 -7.76 5.79
C VAL A 205 21.23 -8.75 4.77
N VAL A 206 21.06 -10.01 5.15
CA VAL A 206 20.51 -11.06 4.28
C VAL A 206 19.05 -10.77 3.93
N MET A 207 18.20 -10.54 4.92
CA MET A 207 16.78 -10.24 4.69
C MET A 207 16.60 -8.97 3.85
N GLY A 208 17.31 -7.90 4.17
CA GLY A 208 17.22 -6.63 3.45
C GLY A 208 17.99 -6.57 2.13
N SER A 209 18.57 -7.68 1.67
CA SER A 209 19.25 -7.74 0.38
C SER A 209 18.31 -7.84 -0.82
N ALA A 210 17.05 -8.26 -0.59
CA ALA A 210 16.05 -8.36 -1.65
C ALA A 210 15.74 -6.99 -2.26
N ARG A 211 15.56 -6.98 -3.58
CA ARG A 211 15.12 -5.82 -4.36
C ARG A 211 13.62 -5.87 -4.51
N LEU A 212 12.97 -4.78 -4.12
CA LEU A 212 11.56 -4.56 -4.42
C LEU A 212 11.43 -4.14 -5.88
N LYS A 213 10.69 -4.93 -6.66
CA LYS A 213 10.35 -4.69 -8.06
C LYS A 213 8.85 -4.59 -8.22
N LEU A 214 8.43 -3.76 -9.18
CA LEU A 214 7.04 -3.66 -9.57
C LEU A 214 6.83 -4.44 -10.87
N GLU A 215 6.14 -5.58 -10.78
CA GLU A 215 5.81 -6.38 -11.95
C GLU A 215 4.52 -5.85 -12.61
N GLY A 216 4.68 -5.29 -13.81
CA GLY A 216 3.57 -4.84 -14.64
C GLY A 216 2.99 -5.95 -15.50
N VAL A 217 1.75 -5.75 -15.96
CA VAL A 217 1.07 -6.69 -16.87
C VAL A 217 1.24 -6.22 -18.31
N ASN A 218 1.71 -7.10 -19.18
CA ASN A 218 1.78 -6.82 -20.61
C ASN A 218 0.36 -6.73 -21.20
N SER A 219 0.10 -5.66 -21.95
CA SER A 219 -1.15 -5.53 -22.72
C SER A 219 -1.07 -6.32 -24.02
N ALA A 220 -2.19 -6.90 -24.42
CA ALA A 220 -2.34 -7.42 -25.77
C ALA A 220 -2.31 -6.26 -26.77
N SER A 221 -1.44 -6.31 -27.78
CA SER A 221 -1.54 -5.42 -28.94
C SER A 221 -2.62 -5.97 -29.88
N PRO A 222 -3.62 -5.20 -30.35
CA PRO A 222 -3.83 -3.74 -30.24
C PRO A 222 -5.00 -3.36 -29.29
N ALA A 223 -4.82 -3.47 -27.98
CA ALA A 223 -5.86 -3.12 -27.01
C ALA A 223 -6.23 -1.61 -27.04
N PRO A 224 -7.51 -1.25 -26.83
CA PRO A 224 -7.92 0.14 -26.65
C PRO A 224 -7.29 0.74 -25.38
N PRO A 225 -7.32 2.08 -25.20
CA PRO A 225 -6.89 2.71 -23.95
C PRO A 225 -7.58 2.09 -22.72
N GLY A 226 -6.83 2.00 -21.63
CA GLY A 226 -7.30 1.42 -20.36
C GLY A 226 -8.10 2.39 -19.52
N ASP A 227 -8.71 3.41 -20.13
CA ASP A 227 -9.52 4.39 -19.41
C ASP A 227 -10.66 3.66 -18.66
N GLY A 228 -10.84 3.92 -17.36
CA GLY A 228 -11.83 3.19 -16.56
C GLY A 228 -12.02 3.76 -15.14
N MET A 229 -12.79 3.06 -14.32
CA MET A 229 -13.05 3.48 -12.93
C MET A 229 -12.81 2.37 -11.92
N LEU A 230 -12.16 2.71 -10.82
CA LEU A 230 -12.11 1.93 -9.58
C LEU A 230 -13.22 2.40 -8.65
N MET A 231 -14.06 1.49 -8.17
CA MET A 231 -15.22 1.83 -7.34
C MET A 231 -15.10 1.20 -5.95
N ASP A 232 -15.15 2.04 -4.92
CA ASP A 232 -15.20 1.62 -3.51
C ASP A 232 -16.25 2.46 -2.76
N GLY A 233 -17.49 1.98 -2.75
CA GLY A 233 -18.63 2.65 -2.13
C GLY A 233 -18.88 4.04 -2.74
N ASP A 234 -18.64 5.09 -1.97
CA ASP A 234 -18.82 6.48 -2.40
C ASP A 234 -17.54 7.13 -2.95
N ASN A 235 -16.42 6.39 -2.96
CA ASN A 235 -15.17 6.83 -3.55
C ASN A 235 -15.00 6.16 -4.92
N THR A 236 -14.71 6.96 -5.93
CA THR A 236 -14.45 6.46 -7.28
C THR A 236 -13.17 7.09 -7.80
N VAL A 237 -12.26 6.27 -8.30
CA VAL A 237 -11.03 6.73 -8.96
C VAL A 237 -11.15 6.49 -10.45
N LEU A 238 -11.08 7.53 -11.27
CA LEU A 238 -11.04 7.43 -12.72
C LEU A 238 -9.58 7.31 -13.14
N LEU A 239 -9.22 6.19 -13.74
CA LEU A 239 -7.90 5.97 -14.32
C LEU A 239 -7.96 6.34 -15.80
N LEU A 240 -7.12 7.28 -16.22
CA LEU A 240 -7.02 7.73 -17.61
C LEU A 240 -5.62 7.45 -18.15
N GLY A 241 -5.50 6.61 -19.17
CA GLY A 241 -4.23 6.35 -19.85
C GLY A 241 -4.20 5.09 -20.71
N LYS A 242 -2.99 4.61 -21.00
CA LYS A 242 -2.79 3.45 -21.87
C LYS A 242 -3.16 2.16 -21.12
N GLU A 243 -3.58 1.14 -21.86
CA GLU A 243 -3.94 -0.16 -21.29
C GLU A 243 -2.81 -0.74 -20.43
N LYS A 244 -1.55 -0.57 -20.82
CA LYS A 244 -0.39 -1.13 -20.08
C LYS A 244 -0.24 -0.51 -18.70
N ASP A 245 -0.42 0.80 -18.61
CA ASP A 245 -0.25 1.53 -17.36
C ASP A 245 -1.41 1.21 -16.40
N VAL A 246 -2.65 1.17 -16.92
CA VAL A 246 -3.83 0.82 -16.13
C VAL A 246 -3.88 -0.67 -15.78
N ALA A 247 -3.45 -1.57 -16.67
CA ALA A 247 -3.33 -2.99 -16.39
C ALA A 247 -2.31 -3.25 -15.28
N THR A 248 -1.20 -2.50 -15.26
CA THR A 248 -0.24 -2.57 -14.15
C THR A 248 -0.87 -2.09 -12.85
N ILE A 249 -1.59 -0.96 -12.83
CA ILE A 249 -2.29 -0.51 -11.62
C ILE A 249 -3.33 -1.55 -11.14
N THR A 250 -4.11 -2.12 -12.05
CA THR A 250 -5.26 -2.96 -11.70
C THR A 250 -4.87 -4.42 -11.40
N ARG A 251 -3.78 -4.91 -11.98
CA ARG A 251 -3.38 -6.34 -11.92
C ARG A 251 -1.89 -6.57 -11.62
N GLY A 252 -1.08 -5.52 -11.64
CA GLY A 252 0.33 -5.61 -11.28
C GLY A 252 0.51 -5.90 -9.79
N ARG A 253 1.73 -6.27 -9.46
CA ARG A 253 2.08 -6.79 -8.12
C ARG A 253 3.50 -6.40 -7.73
N PHE A 254 3.75 -6.36 -6.44
CA PHE A 254 5.10 -6.19 -5.92
C PHE A 254 5.79 -7.55 -5.83
N ILE A 255 7.06 -7.58 -6.23
CA ILE A 255 7.91 -8.75 -6.10
C ILE A 255 9.15 -8.36 -5.31
N LEU A 256 9.53 -9.21 -4.36
CA LEU A 256 10.85 -9.16 -3.75
C LEU A 256 11.71 -10.23 -4.41
N GLU A 257 12.69 -9.78 -5.18
CA GLU A 257 13.68 -10.63 -5.82
C GLU A 257 14.98 -10.56 -5.01
N TYR A 258 15.44 -11.70 -4.54
CA TYR A 258 16.77 -11.83 -3.97
C TYR A 258 17.77 -12.01 -5.14
N ASP A 259 18.92 -11.34 -5.07
CA ASP A 259 19.95 -11.45 -6.11
C ASP A 259 20.91 -12.59 -5.81
N ARG A 260 21.34 -13.33 -6.85
CA ARG A 260 22.37 -14.38 -6.75
C ARG A 260 23.64 -13.91 -6.07
N TRP A 261 23.84 -14.36 -4.83
CA TRP A 261 25.11 -14.29 -4.14
C TRP A 261 26.07 -15.33 -4.74
N PRO A 262 27.35 -14.98 -4.98
CA PRO A 262 28.28 -15.84 -5.72
C PRO A 262 28.68 -17.15 -5.00
N ILE A 263 28.32 -17.33 -3.72
CA ILE A 263 28.83 -18.44 -2.88
C ILE A 263 27.70 -19.30 -2.27
N ILE A 264 26.53 -18.73 -2.01
CA ILE A 264 25.41 -19.39 -1.32
C ILE A 264 24.12 -19.00 -2.04
N ASP A 265 23.26 -19.98 -2.30
CA ASP A 265 21.88 -19.73 -2.75
C ASP A 265 21.14 -18.84 -1.72
N GLU A 266 20.50 -17.75 -2.14
CA GLU A 266 19.97 -16.75 -1.20
C GLU A 266 18.94 -17.35 -0.24
N TYR A 267 18.12 -18.27 -0.73
CA TYR A 267 17.12 -18.95 0.11
C TYR A 267 17.80 -19.80 1.19
N ASN A 268 18.95 -20.40 0.90
CA ASN A 268 19.74 -21.10 1.90
C ASN A 268 20.40 -20.13 2.89
N ALA A 269 20.80 -18.92 2.46
CA ALA A 269 21.30 -17.90 3.36
C ALA A 269 20.21 -17.42 4.35
N ILE A 270 18.96 -17.29 3.90
CA ILE A 270 17.80 -16.99 4.78
C ILE A 270 17.64 -18.11 5.82
N GLY A 271 17.69 -19.37 5.41
CA GLY A 271 17.58 -20.52 6.32
C GLY A 271 18.71 -20.58 7.36
N LEU A 272 19.96 -20.38 6.92
CA LEU A 272 21.14 -20.39 7.80
C LEU A 272 21.12 -19.25 8.81
N THR A 273 20.75 -18.03 8.39
CA THR A 273 20.65 -16.88 9.29
C THR A 273 19.48 -17.01 10.26
N SER A 274 18.38 -17.62 9.83
CA SER A 274 17.25 -17.95 10.69
C SER A 274 17.62 -19.01 11.75
N LEU A 275 18.34 -20.06 11.36
CA LEU A 275 18.89 -21.05 12.28
C LEU A 275 19.92 -20.43 13.24
N LEU A 276 20.75 -19.51 12.76
CA LEU A 276 21.70 -18.78 13.61
C LEU A 276 20.99 -17.97 14.70
N LEU A 277 19.86 -17.31 14.39
CA LEU A 277 19.04 -16.62 15.40
C LEU A 277 18.47 -17.58 16.45
N VAL A 278 18.02 -18.76 16.03
CA VAL A 278 17.54 -19.82 16.94
C VAL A 278 18.67 -20.30 17.86
N ILE A 279 19.84 -20.62 17.29
CA ILE A 279 21.02 -21.07 18.05
C ILE A 279 21.50 -19.97 18.99
N GLN A 280 21.52 -18.71 18.53
CA GLN A 280 21.87 -17.56 19.34
C GLN A 280 20.97 -17.43 20.57
N LEU A 281 19.65 -17.62 20.41
CA LEU A 281 18.76 -17.63 21.56
C LEU A 281 19.09 -18.78 22.52
N LEU A 282 19.23 -20.01 22.02
CA LEU A 282 19.53 -21.17 22.86
C LEU A 282 20.82 -20.98 23.65
N ALA A 283 21.87 -20.43 23.01
CA ALA A 283 23.12 -20.08 23.67
C ALA A 283 22.91 -19.02 24.77
N GLN A 284 22.14 -17.96 24.49
CA GLN A 284 21.84 -16.92 25.48
C GLN A 284 21.05 -17.47 26.67
N LEU A 285 20.08 -18.37 26.45
CA LEU A 285 19.32 -19.00 27.53
C LEU A 285 20.21 -19.80 28.50
N LEU A 286 21.23 -20.47 27.96
CA LEU A 286 22.12 -21.34 28.74
C LEU A 286 23.27 -20.57 29.40
N LEU A 287 23.84 -19.58 28.70
CA LEU A 287 25.10 -18.92 29.09
C LEU A 287 24.91 -17.61 29.85
N ILE A 288 23.82 -16.86 29.63
CA ILE A 288 23.56 -15.61 30.37
C ILE A 288 23.38 -15.86 31.88
N PRO A 289 22.66 -16.90 32.35
CA PRO A 289 22.54 -17.16 33.78
C PRO A 289 23.86 -17.48 34.49
N GLN A 290 24.88 -17.87 33.74
CA GLN A 290 26.25 -18.14 34.24
C GLN A 290 27.08 -16.85 34.37
N GLY A 291 26.62 -15.73 33.80
CA GLY A 291 27.24 -14.43 33.94
C GLY A 291 27.04 -13.81 35.32
N THR A 292 27.78 -12.73 35.59
CA THR A 292 27.63 -11.94 36.81
C THR A 292 26.31 -11.16 36.79
N LEU A 293 25.82 -10.76 37.96
CA LEU A 293 24.62 -9.90 38.05
C LEU A 293 24.78 -8.62 37.22
N PHE A 294 25.97 -8.02 37.20
CA PHE A 294 26.26 -6.85 36.39
C PHE A 294 26.08 -7.14 34.90
N GLY A 295 26.67 -8.23 34.38
CA GLY A 295 26.55 -8.61 32.98
C GLY A 295 25.12 -8.96 32.58
N GLN A 296 24.35 -9.60 33.46
CA GLN A 296 22.93 -9.88 33.25
C GLN A 296 22.10 -8.59 33.13
N ILE A 297 22.39 -7.58 33.96
CA ILE A 297 21.75 -6.26 33.86
C ILE A 297 22.14 -5.57 32.56
N MET A 298 23.42 -5.59 32.16
CA MET A 298 23.87 -5.01 30.89
C MET A 298 23.19 -5.69 29.69
N PHE A 299 23.05 -7.01 29.73
CA PHE A 299 22.30 -7.77 28.73
C PHE A 299 20.84 -7.30 28.66
N LEU A 300 20.16 -7.19 29.81
CA LEU A 300 18.78 -6.67 29.88
C LEU A 300 18.64 -5.26 29.32
N VAL A 301 19.58 -4.36 29.64
CA VAL A 301 19.56 -2.98 29.14
C VAL A 301 19.68 -2.97 27.61
N SER A 302 20.58 -3.77 27.03
CA SER A 302 20.69 -3.90 25.58
C SER A 302 19.39 -4.41 24.94
N PHE A 303 18.76 -5.43 25.55
CA PHE A 303 17.49 -5.99 25.12
C PHE A 303 16.35 -4.97 25.17
N ALA A 304 16.23 -4.24 26.29
CA ALA A 304 15.17 -3.25 26.47
C ALA A 304 15.28 -2.09 25.49
N ALA A 305 16.50 -1.61 25.21
CA ALA A 305 16.73 -0.56 24.21
C ALA A 305 16.37 -1.04 22.79
N SER A 306 16.77 -2.26 22.43
CA SER A 306 16.42 -2.87 21.14
C SER A 306 14.92 -3.17 21.01
N TRP A 307 14.26 -3.59 22.09
CA TRP A 307 12.82 -3.78 22.12
C TRP A 307 12.07 -2.47 21.88
N ALA A 308 12.43 -1.39 22.60
CA ALA A 308 11.83 -0.08 22.43
C ALA A 308 11.99 0.44 21.00
N TYR A 309 13.12 0.14 20.36
CA TYR A 309 13.33 0.46 18.95
C TYR A 309 12.44 -0.40 18.02
N ASN A 310 12.31 -1.71 18.26
CA ASN A 310 11.40 -2.55 17.47
C ASN A 310 9.93 -2.12 17.63
N LEU A 311 9.51 -1.70 18.83
CA LEU A 311 8.20 -1.07 19.08
C LEU A 311 8.01 0.19 18.24
N TYR A 312 9.02 1.07 18.23
CA TYR A 312 8.98 2.28 17.40
C TYR A 312 8.83 1.93 15.91
N LEU A 313 9.54 0.91 15.41
CA LEU A 313 9.43 0.47 14.03
C LEU A 313 8.08 -0.17 13.71
N SER A 314 7.55 -0.98 14.63
CA SER A 314 6.24 -1.63 14.48
C SER A 314 5.10 -0.61 14.45
N ALA A 315 5.26 0.54 15.11
CA ALA A 315 4.30 1.64 15.05
C ALA A 315 4.32 2.43 13.72
N ILE A 316 5.29 2.19 12.84
CA ILE A 316 5.37 2.87 11.54
C ILE A 316 4.30 2.29 10.61
N ASN A 317 3.48 3.17 10.04
CA ASN A 317 2.47 2.77 9.07
C ASN A 317 3.14 2.37 7.74
N SER A 318 3.17 1.06 7.48
CA SER A 318 3.69 0.46 6.25
C SER A 318 2.93 0.94 5.02
N GLU A 319 1.61 1.12 5.14
CA GLU A 319 0.75 1.52 4.03
C GLU A 319 1.09 2.93 3.56
N ASP A 320 1.28 3.90 4.47
CA ASP A 320 1.63 5.28 4.10
C ASP A 320 2.94 5.35 3.30
N ILE A 321 3.92 4.49 3.65
CA ILE A 321 5.18 4.42 2.92
C ILE A 321 4.97 3.82 1.53
N GLN A 322 4.19 2.74 1.43
CA GLN A 322 3.86 2.10 0.16
C GLN A 322 3.03 3.03 -0.75
N GLU A 323 2.13 3.83 -0.18
CA GLU A 323 1.39 4.87 -0.90
C GLU A 323 2.34 5.94 -1.46
N GLN A 324 3.27 6.45 -0.64
CA GLN A 324 4.29 7.40 -1.10
C GLN A 324 5.16 6.78 -2.20
N LEU A 325 5.55 5.52 -2.04
CA LEU A 325 6.35 4.74 -2.99
C LEU A 325 5.69 4.69 -4.37
N ILE A 326 4.40 4.34 -4.40
CA ILE A 326 3.61 4.29 -5.63
C ILE A 326 3.44 5.68 -6.22
N ARG A 327 3.22 6.70 -5.39
CA ARG A 327 3.10 8.09 -5.86
C ARG A 327 4.35 8.53 -6.62
N GLU A 328 5.51 8.22 -6.06
CA GLU A 328 6.81 8.55 -6.66
C GLU A 328 7.06 7.74 -7.94
N GLU A 329 6.79 6.44 -7.91
CA GLU A 329 7.05 5.52 -9.04
C GLU A 329 6.11 5.77 -10.23
N LEU A 330 4.82 5.99 -9.96
CA LEU A 330 3.84 6.34 -10.98
C LEU A 330 3.93 7.82 -11.42
N HIS A 331 4.86 8.59 -10.84
CA HIS A 331 5.04 10.02 -11.08
C HIS A 331 3.73 10.82 -10.92
N LEU A 332 2.93 10.46 -9.92
CA LEU A 332 1.65 11.09 -9.60
C LEU A 332 1.86 12.41 -8.86
N LYS A 333 2.32 13.42 -9.62
CA LYS A 333 2.34 14.81 -9.17
C LYS A 333 0.91 15.34 -8.99
N GLU A 334 0.74 16.39 -8.20
CA GLU A 334 -0.57 17.05 -7.98
C GLU A 334 -1.25 17.49 -9.29
N GLU A 335 -0.47 17.77 -10.33
CA GLU A 335 -0.99 18.10 -11.66
C GLU A 335 -1.67 16.91 -12.38
N HIS A 336 -1.47 15.67 -11.94
CA HIS A 336 -2.01 14.46 -12.56
C HIS A 336 -3.08 13.75 -11.73
N MET A 337 -3.32 14.25 -10.51
CA MET A 337 -4.33 13.74 -9.60
C MET A 337 -5.23 14.90 -9.15
N ARG A 338 -6.53 14.83 -9.49
CA ARG A 338 -7.51 15.83 -9.07
C ARG A 338 -8.71 15.19 -8.42
N THR A 339 -9.05 15.68 -7.24
CA THR A 339 -10.13 15.14 -6.42
C THR A 339 -11.29 16.12 -6.35
N TYR A 340 -12.50 15.62 -6.57
CA TYR A 340 -13.75 16.37 -6.52
C TYR A 340 -14.71 15.71 -5.55
N ILE A 341 -15.40 16.52 -4.74
CA ILE A 341 -16.42 16.04 -3.80
C ILE A 341 -17.78 16.54 -4.30
N PHE A 342 -18.54 15.62 -4.88
CA PHE A 342 -19.89 15.84 -5.36
C PHE A 342 -20.91 15.66 -4.23
N ARG A 343 -21.98 16.46 -4.24
CA ARG A 343 -23.06 16.39 -3.25
C ARG A 343 -24.07 15.29 -3.51
N THR A 344 -24.09 14.75 -4.74
CA THR A 344 -24.99 13.70 -5.19
C THR A 344 -24.26 12.65 -6.03
N ARG A 345 -24.75 11.40 -5.98
CA ARG A 345 -24.23 10.29 -6.80
C ARG A 345 -24.55 10.48 -8.29
N THR A 346 -25.61 11.21 -8.60
CA THR A 346 -26.05 11.55 -9.96
C THR A 346 -25.09 12.51 -10.65
N SER A 347 -24.70 13.59 -9.97
CA SER A 347 -23.66 14.50 -10.50
C SER A 347 -22.33 13.77 -10.66
N ALA A 348 -21.95 12.93 -9.69
CA ALA A 348 -20.75 12.10 -9.77
C ALA A 348 -20.77 11.17 -10.99
N ALA A 349 -21.88 10.45 -11.22
CA ALA A 349 -22.04 9.55 -12.35
C ALA A 349 -21.91 10.26 -13.72
N VAL A 350 -22.59 11.40 -13.86
CA VAL A 350 -22.55 12.20 -15.09
C VAL A 350 -21.12 12.72 -15.34
N PHE A 351 -20.47 13.25 -14.29
CA PHE A 351 -19.10 13.73 -14.39
C PHE A 351 -18.13 12.61 -14.78
N ALA A 352 -18.20 11.44 -14.12
CA ALA A 352 -17.37 10.29 -14.46
C ALA A 352 -17.55 9.84 -15.91
N CYS A 353 -18.80 9.77 -16.37
CA CYS A 353 -19.13 9.39 -17.75
C CYS A 353 -18.56 10.38 -18.78
N LEU A 354 -18.64 11.68 -18.50
CA LEU A 354 -18.10 12.75 -19.36
C LEU A 354 -16.56 12.75 -19.40
N MET A 355 -15.90 12.40 -18.30
CA MET A 355 -14.44 12.32 -18.22
C MET A 355 -13.87 11.07 -18.89
N LEU A 356 -14.62 9.97 -18.93
CA LEU A 356 -14.25 8.72 -19.61
C LEU A 356 -14.62 8.71 -21.10
N GLN A 357 -15.23 9.78 -21.61
CA GLN A 357 -15.63 9.86 -23.01
C GLN A 357 -14.40 9.78 -23.94
N PRO A 358 -14.45 9.01 -25.05
CA PRO A 358 -13.33 8.89 -25.96
C PRO A 358 -12.95 10.24 -26.57
N VAL A 359 -11.64 10.46 -26.64
CA VAL A 359 -11.04 11.61 -27.32
C VAL A 359 -10.23 11.12 -28.52
N ASP A 360 -10.17 11.94 -29.57
CA ASP A 360 -9.35 11.73 -30.75
C ASP A 360 -7.87 12.11 -30.50
N VAL A 361 -7.05 11.99 -31.54
CA VAL A 361 -5.60 12.28 -31.49
C VAL A 361 -5.33 13.77 -31.21
N GLU A 362 -6.27 14.65 -31.51
CA GLU A 362 -6.20 16.09 -31.24
C GLU A 362 -6.76 16.46 -29.86
N GLY A 363 -7.19 15.46 -29.07
CA GLY A 363 -7.79 15.66 -27.75
C GLY A 363 -9.23 16.19 -27.79
N LYS A 364 -9.90 16.13 -28.95
CA LYS A 364 -11.32 16.49 -29.11
C LYS A 364 -12.19 15.27 -28.86
N TYR A 365 -13.40 15.50 -28.39
CA TYR A 365 -14.34 14.41 -28.18
C TYR A 365 -14.75 13.74 -29.48
N VAL A 366 -14.75 12.42 -29.46
CA VAL A 366 -15.23 11.64 -30.61
C VAL A 366 -16.75 11.76 -30.68
N ALA A 367 -17.26 12.01 -31.89
CA ALA A 367 -18.68 12.04 -32.18
C ALA A 367 -19.38 10.72 -31.82
N ALA A 368 -20.66 10.83 -31.43
CA ALA A 368 -21.44 9.74 -30.86
C ALA A 368 -21.63 8.53 -31.78
N ASP A 369 -21.67 8.76 -33.08
CA ASP A 369 -21.78 7.74 -34.13
C ASP A 369 -20.62 6.74 -34.10
N LYS A 370 -19.46 7.13 -33.55
CA LYS A 370 -18.26 6.28 -33.48
C LYS A 370 -18.07 5.59 -32.14
N TRP A 371 -18.89 5.88 -31.12
CA TRP A 371 -18.69 5.31 -29.78
C TRP A 371 -18.77 3.79 -29.75
N GLU A 372 -19.74 3.23 -30.48
CA GLU A 372 -19.95 1.78 -30.55
C GLU A 372 -18.74 1.06 -31.15
N GLY A 373 -18.17 1.61 -32.24
CA GLY A 373 -16.94 1.08 -32.84
C GLY A 373 -15.70 1.22 -31.95
N LEU A 374 -15.73 2.13 -30.96
CA LEU A 374 -14.66 2.30 -29.97
C LEU A 374 -14.91 1.52 -28.68
N GLY A 375 -16.02 0.78 -28.59
CA GLY A 375 -16.42 0.00 -27.41
C GLY A 375 -16.95 0.84 -26.25
N PHE A 376 -17.16 2.15 -26.42
CA PHE A 376 -17.62 3.04 -25.36
C PHE A 376 -19.13 2.97 -25.19
N LYS A 377 -19.58 2.52 -24.00
CA LYS A 377 -21.00 2.37 -23.65
C LYS A 377 -21.32 3.19 -22.39
N PRO A 378 -21.66 4.48 -22.53
CA PRO A 378 -21.90 5.37 -21.38
C PRO A 378 -23.04 4.89 -20.47
N GLU A 379 -24.00 4.14 -21.01
CA GLU A 379 -25.10 3.53 -20.26
C GLU A 379 -24.58 2.61 -19.15
N ILE A 380 -23.56 1.79 -19.45
CA ILE A 380 -22.98 0.84 -18.49
C ILE A 380 -22.31 1.60 -17.35
N ILE A 381 -21.58 2.68 -17.67
CA ILE A 381 -20.93 3.54 -16.69
C ILE A 381 -21.98 4.12 -15.73
N ILE A 382 -23.04 4.73 -16.26
CA ILE A 382 -24.08 5.35 -15.44
C ILE A 382 -24.83 4.30 -14.60
N GLN A 383 -25.11 3.12 -15.14
CA GLN A 383 -25.79 2.04 -14.42
C GLN A 383 -24.99 1.53 -13.21
N ASN A 384 -23.65 1.51 -13.29
CA ASN A 384 -22.81 1.11 -12.15
C ASN A 384 -22.87 2.12 -10.99
N PHE A 385 -23.09 3.41 -11.27
CA PHE A 385 -23.39 4.38 -10.22
C PHE A 385 -24.85 4.29 -9.77
N MET A 386 -25.79 4.08 -10.69
CA MET A 386 -27.22 4.22 -10.42
C MET A 386 -27.99 3.05 -11.04
N PRO A 387 -28.17 1.93 -10.32
CA PRO A 387 -28.83 0.73 -10.84
C PRO A 387 -30.36 0.87 -10.92
N ASN A 388 -30.94 1.98 -10.44
CA ASN A 388 -32.38 2.20 -10.41
C ASN A 388 -32.98 2.15 -11.81
N ASP A 389 -34.05 1.37 -12.03
CA ASP A 389 -34.67 1.19 -13.34
C ASP A 389 -36.12 1.66 -13.43
N THR A 390 -36.48 2.68 -12.65
CA THR A 390 -37.82 3.28 -12.77
C THR A 390 -37.93 4.15 -14.02
N GLN A 391 -39.16 4.41 -14.46
CA GLN A 391 -39.42 5.21 -15.66
C GLN A 391 -38.78 6.62 -15.61
N VAL A 392 -38.74 7.24 -14.42
CA VAL A 392 -38.08 8.55 -14.21
C VAL A 392 -36.57 8.45 -14.44
N TRP A 393 -35.92 7.42 -13.90
CA TRP A 393 -34.49 7.16 -14.09
C TRP A 393 -34.15 6.83 -15.55
N GLY A 394 -35.02 6.08 -16.23
CA GLY A 394 -34.90 5.80 -17.66
C GLY A 394 -34.95 7.07 -18.51
N THR A 395 -35.92 7.95 -18.25
CA THR A 395 -36.02 9.26 -18.93
C THR A 395 -34.80 10.14 -18.65
N TRP A 396 -34.38 10.25 -17.38
CA TRP A 396 -33.19 11.01 -17.01
C TRP A 396 -31.94 10.50 -17.73
N ARG A 397 -31.69 9.18 -17.71
CA ARG A 397 -30.55 8.57 -18.42
C ARG A 397 -30.58 8.92 -19.90
N LYS A 398 -31.74 8.80 -20.55
CA LYS A 398 -31.89 9.12 -21.98
C LYS A 398 -31.49 10.58 -22.27
N LYS A 399 -31.92 11.53 -21.44
CA LYS A 399 -31.55 12.95 -21.59
C LYS A 399 -30.06 13.20 -21.39
N VAL A 400 -29.46 12.61 -20.35
CA VAL A 400 -28.01 12.74 -20.12
C VAL A 400 -27.23 12.21 -21.33
N LEU A 401 -27.63 11.06 -21.86
CA LEU A 401 -27.00 10.47 -23.03
C LEU A 401 -27.18 11.34 -24.28
N GLU A 402 -28.36 11.92 -24.49
CA GLU A 402 -28.62 12.84 -25.58
C GLU A 402 -27.70 14.07 -25.53
N VAL A 403 -27.56 14.68 -24.35
CA VAL A 403 -26.64 15.82 -24.11
C VAL A 403 -25.20 15.43 -24.39
N MET A 404 -24.78 14.23 -23.97
CA MET A 404 -23.44 13.73 -24.26
C MET A 404 -23.20 13.54 -25.77
N LYS A 405 -24.22 13.12 -26.52
CA LYS A 405 -24.14 12.91 -27.97
C LYS A 405 -24.07 14.22 -28.74
N THR A 406 -24.81 15.24 -28.29
CA THR A 406 -24.86 16.56 -28.91
C THR A 406 -23.76 17.51 -28.44
N ARG A 407 -22.82 17.03 -27.62
CA ARG A 407 -21.74 17.79 -26.98
C ARG A 407 -20.84 18.48 -28.02
N ASP A 408 -21.26 19.67 -28.44
CA ASP A 408 -20.54 20.61 -29.31
C ASP A 408 -19.66 21.60 -28.51
N GLY A 409 -19.81 21.61 -27.19
CA GLY A 409 -19.13 22.55 -26.28
C GLY A 409 -19.96 23.78 -25.92
N SER A 410 -21.17 23.93 -26.45
CA SER A 410 -22.09 25.03 -26.13
C SER A 410 -22.83 24.76 -24.82
N LYS A 411 -22.75 25.71 -23.87
CA LYS A 411 -23.52 25.63 -22.61
C LYS A 411 -25.03 25.72 -22.86
N ASP A 412 -25.44 26.57 -23.80
CA ASP A 412 -26.86 26.84 -24.06
C ASP A 412 -27.60 25.63 -24.64
N THR A 413 -26.93 24.87 -25.51
CA THR A 413 -27.47 23.62 -26.08
C THR A 413 -27.74 22.59 -24.99
N CYS A 414 -26.84 22.51 -24.01
CA CYS A 414 -26.91 21.52 -22.93
C CYS A 414 -27.97 21.89 -21.90
N ASP A 415 -28.06 23.18 -21.55
CA ASP A 415 -29.07 23.71 -20.65
C ASP A 415 -30.48 23.61 -21.24
N GLY A 416 -30.62 23.69 -22.57
CA GLY A 416 -31.87 23.42 -23.27
C GLY A 416 -32.30 21.96 -23.15
N LEU A 417 -31.39 21.02 -23.39
CA LEU A 417 -31.68 19.57 -23.38
C LEU A 417 -31.90 19.01 -21.96
N LEU A 418 -31.23 19.58 -20.96
CA LEU A 418 -31.39 19.26 -19.54
C LEU A 418 -32.57 19.99 -18.87
N LYS A 419 -33.54 20.46 -19.64
CA LYS A 419 -34.85 20.89 -19.12
C LYS A 419 -35.89 19.81 -19.34
N MET A 420 -36.86 19.77 -18.43
CA MET A 420 -38.03 18.93 -18.59
C MET A 420 -38.87 19.45 -19.76
N SER A 421 -39.31 18.55 -20.65
CA SER A 421 -40.21 18.90 -21.75
C SER A 421 -41.68 18.88 -21.30
N SER A 422 -42.55 19.58 -22.02
CA SER A 422 -43.99 19.58 -21.75
C SER A 422 -44.64 18.19 -21.88
N GLU A 423 -44.06 17.30 -22.69
CA GLU A 423 -44.47 15.89 -22.79
C GLU A 423 -44.10 15.08 -21.55
N GLU A 424 -43.00 15.42 -20.88
CA GLU A 424 -42.59 14.75 -19.64
C GLU A 424 -43.39 15.24 -18.43
N GLU A 425 -43.82 16.50 -18.45
CA GLU A 425 -44.74 17.05 -17.44
C GLU A 425 -46.10 16.34 -17.48
N THR A 426 -46.58 15.90 -18.63
CA THR A 426 -47.84 15.12 -18.69
C THR A 426 -47.65 13.64 -18.39
N LYS A 427 -46.43 13.11 -18.59
CA LYS A 427 -46.12 11.68 -18.43
C LYS A 427 -45.97 11.23 -16.98
N PHE A 428 -45.50 12.12 -16.08
CA PHE A 428 -45.22 11.77 -14.69
C PHE A 428 -46.17 12.48 -13.73
N GLY A 429 -46.52 11.81 -12.62
CA GLY A 429 -47.17 12.47 -11.49
C GLY A 429 -46.25 13.51 -10.82
N GLU A 430 -46.81 14.33 -9.94
CA GLU A 430 -46.13 15.49 -9.33
C GLU A 430 -44.78 15.13 -8.69
N ASP A 431 -44.70 14.01 -7.96
CA ASP A 431 -43.46 13.56 -7.33
C ASP A 431 -42.41 13.09 -8.35
N GLY A 432 -42.84 12.44 -9.43
CA GLY A 432 -41.97 12.02 -10.53
C GLY A 432 -41.39 13.21 -11.29
N GLN A 433 -42.19 14.27 -11.48
CA GLN A 433 -41.73 15.52 -12.06
C GLN A 433 -40.73 16.24 -11.15
N LYS A 434 -41.04 16.37 -9.85
CA LYS A 434 -40.12 16.95 -8.87
C LYS A 434 -38.79 16.22 -8.85
N LEU A 435 -38.83 14.88 -8.83
CA LEU A 435 -37.62 14.07 -8.87
C LEU A 435 -36.83 14.30 -10.16
N LEU A 436 -37.47 14.22 -11.34
CA LEU A 436 -36.78 14.41 -12.62
C LEU A 436 -36.14 15.80 -12.74
N LYS A 437 -36.82 16.87 -12.29
CA LYS A 437 -36.27 18.23 -12.26
C LYS A 437 -34.98 18.30 -11.42
N LEU A 438 -34.97 17.68 -10.24
CA LEU A 438 -33.77 17.61 -9.39
C LEU A 438 -32.62 16.81 -10.04
N LEU A 439 -32.93 15.70 -10.71
CA LEU A 439 -31.92 14.87 -11.38
C LEU A 439 -31.27 15.56 -12.58
N LEU A 440 -32.06 16.32 -13.35
CA LEU A 440 -31.56 17.10 -14.48
C LEU A 440 -30.67 18.26 -14.01
N GLU A 441 -31.03 18.90 -12.90
CA GLU A 441 -30.21 19.93 -12.28
C GLU A 441 -28.85 19.38 -11.82
N ASP A 442 -28.85 18.22 -11.16
CA ASP A 442 -27.63 17.53 -10.75
C ASP A 442 -26.71 17.23 -11.96
N ALA A 443 -27.30 16.84 -13.10
CA ALA A 443 -26.58 16.55 -14.33
C ALA A 443 -25.98 17.82 -14.97
N ARG A 444 -26.71 18.95 -14.91
CA ARG A 444 -26.27 20.24 -15.45
C ARG A 444 -25.03 20.75 -14.73
N ILE A 445 -25.03 20.70 -13.39
CA ILE A 445 -23.88 21.09 -12.56
C ILE A 445 -22.64 20.26 -12.92
N ALA A 446 -22.80 18.94 -13.01
CA ALA A 446 -21.72 18.03 -13.39
C ALA A 446 -21.16 18.33 -14.79
N TYR A 447 -22.05 18.66 -15.74
CA TYR A 447 -21.66 18.99 -17.10
C TYR A 447 -20.86 20.29 -17.18
N HIS A 448 -21.29 21.35 -16.50
CA HIS A 448 -20.56 22.60 -16.44
C HIS A 448 -19.16 22.43 -15.84
N LEU A 449 -19.04 21.65 -14.77
CA LEU A 449 -17.74 21.35 -14.16
C LEU A 449 -16.84 20.56 -15.11
N ALA A 450 -17.36 19.53 -15.79
CA ALA A 450 -16.60 18.77 -16.79
C ALA A 450 -16.10 19.68 -17.93
N MET A 451 -16.91 20.64 -18.35
CA MET A 451 -16.50 21.63 -19.36
C MET A 451 -15.40 22.58 -18.88
N GLU A 452 -15.50 23.06 -17.65
CA GLU A 452 -14.47 23.90 -17.03
C GLU A 452 -13.11 23.17 -17.01
N GLU A 453 -13.11 21.90 -16.62
CA GLU A 453 -11.88 21.10 -16.56
C GLU A 453 -11.27 20.81 -17.94
N ASN A 454 -12.11 20.63 -18.96
CA ASN A 454 -11.63 20.49 -20.34
C ASN A 454 -11.04 21.78 -20.90
N LEU A 455 -11.69 22.92 -20.62
CA LEU A 455 -11.24 24.24 -21.07
C LEU A 455 -9.89 24.62 -20.47
N LYS A 456 -9.60 24.17 -19.25
CA LYS A 456 -8.29 24.30 -18.59
C LYS A 456 -7.18 23.46 -19.26
N GLY A 457 -7.48 22.71 -20.32
CA GLY A 457 -6.48 21.99 -21.12
C GLY A 457 -5.93 20.73 -20.46
N TRP A 458 -6.44 20.34 -19.30
CA TRP A 458 -5.91 19.23 -18.51
C TRP A 458 -5.99 17.86 -19.23
N LEU A 459 -6.99 17.69 -20.11
CA LEU A 459 -7.13 16.53 -20.99
C LEU A 459 -6.37 16.61 -22.33
N LYS A 460 -5.78 17.77 -22.69
CA LYS A 460 -5.22 18.01 -24.04
C LYS A 460 -3.83 17.44 -24.29
N GLU A 461 -3.09 17.08 -23.23
CA GLU A 461 -1.75 16.46 -23.37
C GLU A 461 -1.87 14.92 -23.29
N LYS A 462 -2.14 14.20 -24.38
CA LYS A 462 -2.06 12.73 -24.43
C LYS A 462 -0.81 12.27 -25.15
#